data_AF-A0A383A562-F1
#
_entry.id   AF-A0A383A562-F1
#
_cell.length_a   1.000
_cell.length_b   1.000
_cell.length_c   1.000
_cell.angle_alpha   90.00
_cell.angle_beta   90.00
_cell.angle_gamma   90.00
#
_symmetry.space_group_name_H-M   'P 1'
#
loop_
_entity.id
_entity.type
_entity.pdbx_description
1 polymer ?
#
loop_
_entity_poly.entity_id
_entity_poly.type
_entity_poly.pdbx_seq_one_letter_code
_entity_poly.pdbx_strand_id
1 'polypeptide(L)'
;QQSALGKFLDPIADKLLVGSLLVMLVAFDRIPGIAVLPAIVILCREILVSGLREFLAGVKISMPVSRLSQWKTGLQMTVLGFLLVGPAGPMFGRFSTTEIGVAGLWIAALLTLITGYDYLRAGLRYVEVIDADALVSKPEAAKPTSDDIG
;
A
#
# COMPACT_ATOMS: atom_id res chain seq x y z
N GLN A 1 25.31 15.09 -3.64
CA GLN A 1 24.26 15.61 -4.53
C GLN A 1 23.51 14.38 -5.08
N GLN A 2 22.37 14.01 -4.52
CA GLN A 2 21.52 12.97 -5.13
C GLN A 2 20.78 13.60 -6.31
N SER A 3 20.90 13.01 -7.49
CA SER A 3 20.17 13.43 -8.70
C SER A 3 18.65 13.34 -8.46
N ALA A 4 17.86 14.24 -9.04
CA ALA A 4 16.40 14.24 -8.94
C ALA A 4 15.77 12.88 -9.32
N LEU A 5 16.41 12.19 -10.28
CA LEU A 5 16.04 10.84 -10.70
C LEU A 5 16.26 9.82 -9.57
N GLY A 6 17.38 9.90 -8.85
CA GLY A 6 17.66 8.99 -7.71
C GLY A 6 16.61 9.12 -6.61
N LYS A 7 16.21 10.35 -6.28
CA LYS A 7 15.17 10.63 -5.27
C LYS A 7 13.79 10.05 -5.63
N PHE A 8 13.49 9.93 -6.93
CA PHE A 8 12.27 9.31 -7.44
C PHE A 8 12.35 7.78 -7.47
N LEU A 9 13.54 7.22 -7.75
CA LEU A 9 13.75 5.77 -7.78
C LEU A 9 13.78 5.12 -6.40
N ASP A 10 14.30 5.80 -5.37
CA ASP A 10 14.44 5.22 -4.03
C ASP A 10 13.13 4.59 -3.48
N PRO A 11 11.96 5.26 -3.53
CA PRO A 11 10.70 4.68 -3.04
C PRO A 11 10.12 3.59 -3.95
N ILE A 12 10.54 3.53 -5.21
CA ILE A 12 10.12 2.49 -6.17
C ILE A 12 10.93 1.23 -5.90
N ALA A 13 12.25 1.38 -5.72
CA ALA A 13 13.15 0.29 -5.40
C ALA A 13 12.75 -0.41 -4.09
N ASP A 14 12.37 0.35 -3.06
CA ASP A 14 11.92 -0.21 -1.78
C ASP A 14 10.70 -1.14 -1.94
N LYS A 15 9.69 -0.72 -2.71
CA LYS A 15 8.48 -1.53 -2.98
C LYS A 15 8.78 -2.76 -3.84
N LEU A 16 9.63 -2.60 -4.85
CA LEU A 16 10.05 -3.71 -5.70
C LEU A 16 10.86 -4.73 -4.92
N LEU A 17 11.70 -4.29 -3.99
CA LEU A 17 12.46 -5.16 -3.09
C LEU A 17 11.52 -5.99 -2.22
N VAL A 18 10.56 -5.36 -1.55
CA VAL A 18 9.57 -6.07 -0.71
C VAL A 18 8.74 -7.05 -1.53
N GLY A 19 8.22 -6.61 -2.68
CA GLY A 19 7.39 -7.44 -3.53
C GLY A 19 8.15 -8.65 -4.09
N SER A 20 9.36 -8.42 -4.61
CA SER A 20 10.21 -9.51 -5.12
C SER A 20 10.64 -10.47 -4.01
N LEU A 21 10.92 -9.97 -2.81
CA LEU A 21 11.25 -10.81 -1.65
C LEU A 21 10.08 -11.71 -1.25
N LEU A 22 8.86 -11.18 -1.19
CA LEU A 22 7.66 -11.99 -0.92
C LEU A 22 7.46 -13.08 -1.98
N VAL A 23 7.60 -12.74 -3.26
CA VAL A 23 7.48 -13.71 -4.37
C VAL A 23 8.54 -14.81 -4.26
N MET A 24 9.80 -14.43 -3.98
CA MET A 24 10.88 -15.39 -3.79
C MET A 24 10.65 -16.29 -2.57
N LEU A 25 10.21 -15.74 -1.44
CA LEU A 25 9.93 -16.53 -0.24
C LEU A 25 8.82 -17.56 -0.47
N VAL A 26 7.80 -17.23 -1.27
CA VAL A 26 6.78 -18.20 -1.71
C VAL A 26 7.40 -19.23 -2.67
N ALA A 27 8.19 -18.80 -3.66
CA ALA A 27 8.79 -19.69 -4.66
C ALA A 27 9.78 -20.72 -4.07
N PHE A 28 10.43 -20.40 -2.95
CA PHE A 28 11.35 -21.29 -2.23
C PHE A 28 10.70 -22.03 -1.05
N ASP A 29 9.37 -22.11 -1.00
CA ASP A 29 8.59 -22.78 0.05
C ASP A 29 8.92 -22.30 1.48
N ARG A 30 9.40 -21.05 1.63
CA ARG A 30 9.65 -20.42 2.93
C ARG A 30 8.37 -19.93 3.60
N ILE A 31 7.31 -19.79 2.81
CA ILE A 31 5.96 -19.43 3.25
C ILE A 31 5.04 -20.62 2.96
N PRO A 32 4.85 -21.55 3.92
CA PRO A 32 4.12 -22.78 3.66
C PRO A 32 2.60 -22.59 3.62
N GLY A 33 1.96 -23.28 2.67
CA GLY A 33 0.51 -23.51 2.63
C GLY A 33 -0.33 -22.22 2.68
N ILE A 34 -1.18 -22.11 3.70
CA ILE A 34 -2.15 -21.01 3.82
C ILE A 34 -1.49 -19.65 4.11
N ALA A 35 -0.22 -19.63 4.52
CA ALA A 35 0.55 -18.41 4.74
C ALA A 35 0.88 -17.65 3.44
N VAL A 36 0.63 -18.24 2.26
CA VAL A 36 0.70 -17.53 0.98
C VAL A 36 -0.38 -16.45 0.87
N LEU A 37 -1.55 -16.65 1.50
CA LEU A 37 -2.63 -15.66 1.52
C LEU A 37 -2.20 -14.32 2.12
N PRO A 38 -1.63 -14.24 3.35
CA PRO A 38 -1.16 -12.98 3.90
C PRO A 38 -0.02 -12.36 3.06
N ALA A 39 0.83 -13.15 2.40
CA ALA A 39 1.84 -12.62 1.48
C ALA A 39 1.21 -11.88 0.28
N ILE A 40 0.19 -12.49 -0.35
CA ILE A 40 -0.57 -11.88 -1.46
C ILE A 40 -1.28 -10.60 -0.97
N VAL A 41 -1.93 -10.65 0.19
CA VAL A 41 -2.62 -9.49 0.78
C VAL A 41 -1.67 -8.32 0.99
N ILE A 42 -0.46 -8.57 1.51
CA ILE A 42 0.56 -7.54 1.70
C ILE A 42 0.96 -6.96 0.34
N LEU A 43 1.29 -7.81 -0.64
CA LEU A 43 1.70 -7.40 -1.99
C LEU A 43 0.64 -6.53 -2.68
N CYS A 44 -0.62 -6.99 -2.72
CA CYS A 44 -1.72 -6.24 -3.32
C CYS A 44 -1.92 -4.89 -2.63
N ARG A 45 -1.87 -4.84 -1.30
CA ARG A 45 -2.04 -3.59 -0.56
C ARG A 45 -0.89 -2.63 -0.83
N GLU A 46 0.35 -3.09 -0.90
CA GLU A 46 1.48 -2.20 -1.17
C GLU A 46 1.33 -1.44 -2.48
N ILE A 47 0.82 -2.10 -3.52
CA ILE A 47 0.52 -1.48 -4.81
C ILE A 47 -0.70 -0.54 -4.69
N LEU A 48 -1.82 -1.01 -4.15
CA LEU A 48 -3.07 -0.24 -4.06
C LEU A 48 -2.92 1.05 -3.25
N VAL A 49 -2.37 0.96 -2.05
CA VAL A 49 -2.20 2.13 -1.17
C VAL A 49 -1.15 3.09 -1.71
N SER A 50 -0.12 2.58 -2.41
CA SER A 50 0.83 3.43 -3.11
C SER A 50 0.17 4.24 -4.21
N GLY A 51 -0.63 3.60 -5.08
CA GLY A 51 -1.34 4.28 -6.15
C GLY A 51 -2.34 5.30 -5.63
N LEU A 52 -3.10 4.93 -4.59
CA LEU A 52 -4.07 5.84 -3.98
C LEU A 52 -3.39 7.04 -3.31
N ARG A 53 -2.24 6.84 -2.65
CA ARG A 53 -1.47 7.93 -2.05
C ARG A 53 -0.94 8.89 -3.11
N GLU A 54 -0.46 8.38 -4.24
CA GLU A 54 0.00 9.19 -5.36
C GLU A 54 -1.15 10.03 -5.94
N PHE A 55 -2.31 9.41 -6.15
CA PHE A 55 -3.52 10.10 -6.60
C PHE A 55 -3.93 11.23 -5.64
N LEU A 56 -3.98 10.95 -4.34
CA LEU A 56 -4.32 11.94 -3.30
C LEU A 56 -3.30 13.06 -3.16
N ALA A 57 -2.00 12.76 -3.34
CA ALA A 57 -0.94 13.78 -3.31
C ALA A 57 -1.11 14.81 -4.44
N GLY A 58 -1.61 14.39 -5.60
CA GLY A 58 -1.98 15.29 -6.71
C GLY A 58 -3.07 16.29 -6.35
N VAL A 59 -3.92 16.00 -5.37
CA VAL A 59 -5.06 16.83 -4.93
C VAL A 59 -4.71 17.70 -3.70
N LYS A 60 -3.43 17.74 -3.28
CA LYS A 60 -2.90 18.55 -2.15
C LYS A 60 -3.50 18.27 -0.76
N ILE A 61 -4.11 17.10 -0.55
CA ILE A 61 -4.65 16.74 0.78
C ILE A 61 -3.61 15.94 1.55
N SER A 62 -3.07 16.56 2.60
CA SER A 62 -2.14 15.90 3.52
C SER A 62 -2.93 15.01 4.47
N MET A 63 -2.92 13.69 4.22
CA MET A 63 -3.50 12.74 5.16
C MET A 63 -2.57 12.62 6.38
N PRO A 64 -3.07 12.85 7.61
CA PRO A 64 -2.26 12.70 8.80
C PRO A 64 -1.74 11.27 8.88
N VAL A 65 -0.43 11.12 8.82
CA VAL A 65 0.27 9.84 8.97
C VAL A 65 0.01 9.33 10.38
N SER A 66 -0.96 8.42 10.52
CA SER A 66 -1.19 7.68 11.75
C SER A 66 0.11 6.98 12.16
N ARG A 67 0.50 7.06 13.44
CA ARG A 67 1.71 6.40 13.99
C ARG A 67 1.70 4.88 13.72
N LEU A 68 0.52 4.31 13.49
CA LEU A 68 0.32 2.92 13.10
C LEU A 68 1.00 2.56 11.77
N SER A 69 1.14 3.52 10.85
CA SER A 69 1.83 3.34 9.57
C SER A 69 3.36 3.28 9.69
N GLN A 70 3.95 3.95 10.70
CA GLN A 70 5.40 3.95 10.93
C GLN A 70 5.90 2.61 11.46
N TRP A 71 5.13 1.98 12.35
CA TRP A 71 5.50 0.70 12.97
C TRP A 71 5.31 -0.47 12.01
N LYS A 72 4.40 -0.34 11.05
CA LYS A 72 4.13 -1.37 10.04
C LYS A 72 5.40 -1.74 9.26
N THR A 73 6.14 -0.76 8.76
CA THR A 73 7.29 -1.02 7.88
C THR A 73 8.42 -1.72 8.64
N GLY A 74 8.68 -1.29 9.88
CA GLY A 74 9.65 -1.95 10.75
C GLY A 74 9.27 -3.41 11.02
N LEU A 75 8.01 -3.65 11.40
CA LEU A 75 7.49 -5.00 11.63
C LEU A 75 7.63 -5.87 10.38
N GLN A 76 7.22 -5.37 9.22
CA GLN A 76 7.24 -6.12 7.96
C GLN A 76 8.68 -6.48 7.55
N MET A 77 9.63 -5.55 7.65
CA MET A 77 11.05 -5.82 7.36
C MET A 77 11.64 -6.86 8.32
N THR A 78 11.31 -6.76 9.61
CA THR A 78 11.71 -7.78 10.59
C THR A 78 11.16 -9.15 10.20
N VAL A 79 9.86 -9.24 9.93
CA VAL A 79 9.19 -10.49 9.53
C VAL A 79 9.81 -11.11 8.28
N LEU A 80 10.07 -10.30 7.26
CA LEU A 80 10.73 -10.76 6.04
C LEU A 80 12.14 -11.28 6.31
N GLY A 81 12.88 -10.64 7.22
CA GLY A 81 14.18 -11.13 7.69
C GLY A 81 14.10 -12.51 8.36
N PHE A 82 13.12 -12.72 9.24
CA PHE A 82 12.87 -14.04 9.84
C PHE A 82 12.56 -15.10 8.78
N LEU A 83 11.69 -14.79 7.81
CA LEU A 83 11.35 -15.74 6.74
C LEU A 83 12.52 -16.01 5.78
N LEU A 84 13.35 -15.01 5.51
CA LEU A 84 14.54 -15.13 4.68
C LEU A 84 15.56 -16.08 5.29
N VAL A 85 15.82 -15.94 6.59
CA VAL A 85 16.65 -16.89 7.34
C VAL A 85 15.97 -18.27 7.37
N GLY A 86 14.68 -18.30 7.70
CA GLY A 86 13.83 -19.49 7.69
C GLY A 86 14.43 -20.66 8.49
N PRO A 87 14.50 -21.88 7.95
CA PRO A 87 14.98 -23.05 8.70
C PRO A 87 16.46 -22.99 9.10
N ALA A 88 17.26 -22.11 8.49
CA ALA A 88 18.66 -21.91 8.86
C ALA A 88 18.84 -21.05 10.12
N GLY A 89 17.75 -20.53 10.68
CA GLY A 89 17.77 -19.64 11.84
C GLY A 89 17.81 -20.39 13.17
N PRO A 90 18.14 -19.68 14.25
CA PRO A 90 18.14 -20.25 15.60
C PRO A 90 16.73 -20.68 16.02
N MET A 91 16.67 -21.65 16.94
CA MET A 91 15.44 -22.03 17.61
C MET A 91 15.17 -21.05 18.75
N PHE A 92 13.95 -20.52 18.82
CA PHE A 92 13.51 -19.63 19.90
C PHE A 92 12.65 -20.42 20.88
N GLY A 93 13.31 -21.27 21.67
CA GLY A 93 12.65 -22.22 22.57
C GLY A 93 11.92 -23.30 21.78
N ARG A 94 10.58 -23.28 21.84
CA ARG A 94 9.70 -24.25 21.13
C ARG A 94 9.38 -23.86 19.70
N PHE A 95 9.62 -22.60 19.32
CA PHE A 95 9.27 -22.08 18.00
C PHE A 95 10.52 -21.94 17.13
N SER A 96 10.41 -22.36 15.88
CA SER A 96 11.41 -22.13 14.84
C SER A 96 11.36 -20.68 14.35
N THR A 97 12.47 -20.22 13.79
CA THR A 97 12.57 -18.91 13.11
C THR A 97 11.47 -18.77 12.03
N THR A 98 11.17 -19.84 11.29
CA THR A 98 10.12 -19.87 10.26
C THR A 98 8.72 -19.65 10.84
N GLU A 99 8.38 -20.31 11.95
CA GLU A 99 7.06 -20.16 12.58
C GLU A 99 6.83 -18.75 13.10
N ILE A 100 7.87 -18.13 13.68
CA ILE A 100 7.83 -16.72 14.11
C ILE A 100 7.65 -15.80 12.90
N GLY A 101 8.37 -16.06 11.81
CA GLY A 101 8.21 -15.34 10.54
C GLY A 101 6.78 -15.46 9.99
N VAL A 102 6.22 -16.66 9.97
CA VAL A 102 4.85 -16.91 9.48
C VAL A 102 3.81 -16.22 10.37
N ALA A 103 3.91 -16.35 11.69
CA ALA A 103 3.01 -15.66 12.62
C ALA A 103 3.08 -14.14 12.45
N GLY A 104 4.30 -13.61 12.32
CA GLY A 104 4.53 -12.19 12.04
C GLY A 104 3.95 -11.76 10.68
N LEU A 105 3.98 -12.61 9.66
CA LEU A 105 3.39 -12.35 8.34
C LEU A 105 1.87 -12.18 8.43
N TRP A 106 1.20 -13.01 9.22
CA TRP A 106 -0.24 -12.87 9.49
C TRP A 106 -0.57 -11.57 10.22
N ILE A 107 0.21 -11.20 11.24
CA ILE A 107 0.04 -9.94 11.97
C ILE A 107 0.27 -8.75 11.01
N ALA A 108 1.34 -8.81 10.20
CA ALA A 108 1.65 -7.78 9.23
C ALA A 108 0.53 -7.63 8.19
N ALA A 109 -0.05 -8.74 7.71
CA ALA A 109 -1.18 -8.71 6.78
C ALA A 109 -2.43 -8.08 7.41
N LEU A 110 -2.76 -8.41 8.66
CA LEU A 110 -3.89 -7.81 9.37
C LEU A 110 -3.71 -6.29 9.55
N LEU A 111 -2.54 -5.86 10.02
CA LEU A 111 -2.20 -4.44 10.14
C LEU A 111 -2.26 -3.72 8.79
N THR A 112 -1.84 -4.42 7.75
CA THR A 112 -1.85 -3.95 6.37
C THR A 112 -3.27 -3.72 5.85
N LEU A 113 -4.20 -4.62 6.16
CA LEU A 113 -5.62 -4.50 5.84
C LEU A 113 -6.28 -3.34 6.59
N ILE A 114 -6.07 -3.25 7.91
CA ILE A 114 -6.64 -2.17 8.74
C ILE A 114 -6.23 -0.81 8.18
N THR A 115 -4.92 -0.62 7.99
CA THR A 115 -4.41 0.64 7.43
C THR A 115 -4.89 0.83 5.99
N GLY A 116 -4.90 -0.21 5.16
CA GLY A 116 -5.37 -0.13 3.77
C GLY A 116 -6.83 0.32 3.66
N TYR A 117 -7.70 -0.16 4.54
CA TYR A 117 -9.10 0.24 4.60
C TYR A 117 -9.26 1.73 4.94
N ASP A 118 -8.51 2.24 5.92
CA ASP A 118 -8.55 3.67 6.28
C ASP A 118 -8.17 4.55 5.09
N TYR A 119 -7.14 4.15 4.33
CA TYR A 119 -6.72 4.86 3.11
C TYR A 119 -7.79 4.79 2.02
N LEU A 120 -8.36 3.61 1.76
CA LEU A 120 -9.38 3.42 0.73
C LEU A 120 -10.64 4.24 1.03
N ARG A 121 -11.12 4.21 2.27
CA ARG A 121 -12.29 4.99 2.71
C ARG A 121 -12.07 6.49 2.60
N ALA A 122 -10.85 6.96 2.89
CA ALA A 122 -10.51 8.35 2.68
C ALA A 122 -10.57 8.68 1.17
N GLY A 123 -9.93 7.87 0.33
CA GLY A 123 -9.95 8.00 -1.13
C GLY A 123 -11.35 8.08 -1.74
N LEU A 124 -12.24 7.14 -1.39
CA LEU A 124 -13.59 7.07 -1.93
C LEU A 124 -14.43 8.33 -1.60
N ARG A 125 -14.33 8.85 -0.37
CA ARG A 125 -15.00 10.11 0.00
C ARG A 125 -14.57 11.29 -0.86
N TYR A 126 -13.33 11.31 -1.36
CA TYR A 126 -12.86 12.40 -2.21
C TYR A 126 -13.36 12.27 -3.65
N VAL A 127 -13.47 11.05 -4.18
CA VAL A 127 -14.08 10.85 -5.49
C VAL A 127 -15.51 11.37 -5.50
N GLU A 128 -16.28 11.10 -4.43
CA GLU A 128 -17.63 11.63 -4.25
C GLU A 128 -17.69 13.17 -4.22
N VAL A 129 -16.70 13.83 -3.59
CA VAL A 129 -16.62 15.30 -3.53
C VAL A 129 -16.22 15.90 -4.88
N ILE A 130 -15.26 15.30 -5.58
CA ILE A 130 -14.83 15.76 -6.92
C ILE A 130 -15.99 15.63 -7.91
N ASP A 131 -16.72 14.52 -7.88
CA ASP A 131 -17.89 14.33 -8.72
C ASP A 131 -18.99 15.35 -8.37
N ALA A 132 -19.21 15.65 -7.08
CA ALA A 132 -20.15 16.68 -6.67
C ALA A 132 -19.78 18.08 -7.19
N ASP A 133 -18.51 18.48 -7.08
CA ASP A 133 -18.03 19.77 -7.60
C ASP A 133 -18.07 19.83 -9.15
N ALA A 134 -17.80 18.72 -9.82
CA ALA A 134 -17.91 18.60 -11.28
C ALA A 134 -19.37 18.75 -11.77
N LEU A 135 -20.33 18.28 -10.97
CA LEU A 135 -21.76 18.44 -11.27
C LEU A 135 -22.26 19.87 -11.00
N VAL A 136 -21.71 20.55 -9.98
CA VAL A 136 -22.07 21.95 -9.65
C VAL A 136 -21.42 22.94 -10.63
N SER A 137 -20.21 22.66 -11.12
CA SER A 137 -19.47 23.52 -12.05
C SER A 137 -19.92 23.41 -13.52
N LYS A 138 -20.98 22.65 -13.82
CA LYS A 138 -21.62 22.59 -15.14
C LYS A 138 -22.91 23.43 -15.19
N PRO A 139 -22.87 24.78 -15.12
CA PRO A 139 -24.04 25.57 -15.42
C PRO A 139 -24.23 25.66 -16.94
N GLU A 140 -25.36 25.15 -17.43
CA GLU A 140 -26.17 25.78 -18.48
C GLU A 140 -25.43 26.43 -19.67
N ALA A 141 -24.51 25.70 -20.31
CA ALA A 141 -23.92 26.11 -21.60
C ALA A 141 -24.88 25.91 -22.79
N ALA A 142 -26.19 26.04 -22.59
CA ALA A 142 -27.18 25.85 -23.63
C ALA A 142 -28.50 26.59 -23.35
N LYS A 143 -28.45 27.93 -23.36
CA LYS A 143 -29.51 28.66 -24.06
C LYS A 143 -28.84 29.50 -25.13
N PRO A 144 -29.10 29.24 -26.43
CA PRO A 144 -28.62 30.12 -27.46
C PRO A 144 -29.26 31.48 -27.21
N THR A 145 -28.40 32.48 -27.00
CA THR A 145 -28.75 33.88 -27.22
C THR A 145 -29.25 33.95 -28.67
N SER A 146 -30.56 34.05 -28.84
CA SER A 146 -31.12 34.55 -30.10
C SER A 146 -30.78 36.05 -30.14
N ASP A 147 -29.56 36.34 -30.56
CA ASP A 147 -29.28 37.64 -31.18
C ASP A 147 -30.12 37.73 -32.46
N ASP A 148 -30.64 38.94 -32.68
CA ASP A 148 -30.97 39.53 -33.98
C ASP A 148 -31.79 38.70 -34.98
N ILE A 149 -32.98 39.20 -35.31
CA ILE A 149 -33.37 39.70 -36.63
C ILE A 149 -34.90 39.92 -36.60
N GLY A 150 -35.34 41.19 -36.68
CA GLY A 150 -36.74 41.58 -36.94
C GLY A 150 -37.18 42.87 -36.30
#